data_AF-A0A1W2FQ18-F1
#
_entry.id   AF-A0A1W2FQ18-F1
#
_cell.length_a   1.000
_cell.length_b   1.000
_cell.length_c   1.000
_cell.angle_alpha   90.00
_cell.angle_beta   90.00
_cell.angle_gamma   90.00
#
_symmetry.space_group_name_H-M   'P 1'
#
loop_
_entity.id
_entity.type
_entity.pdbx_description
1 polymer ?
#
loop_
_entity_poly.entity_id
_entity_poly.type
_entity_poly.pdbx_seq_one_letter_code
_entity_poly.pdbx_strand_id
1 'polypeptide(L)'
;MWPLEFTWLPQHSQPSGFSVFGTTPEQVDVGATAQTIPPTLQQGVSVNIRSRDPREGPPGGEPVTVRGKQGLFISGELSVELEPGRWLEVRGPLSQQDLVDIANGIRIGPLQYPWIGTR
;
A
#
# COMPACT_ATOMS: atom_id res chain seq x y z
N MET A 1 -9.88 4.19 -14.42
CA MET A 1 -8.54 4.44 -13.84
C MET A 1 -8.47 3.70 -12.52
N TRP A 2 -7.40 2.94 -12.25
CA TRP A 2 -7.26 2.24 -10.97
C TRP A 2 -6.84 3.23 -9.87
N PRO A 3 -7.28 3.06 -8.61
CA PRO A 3 -6.85 3.90 -7.49
C PRO A 3 -5.34 3.81 -7.25
N LEU A 4 -4.81 2.60 -7.46
CA LEU A 4 -3.44 2.21 -7.25
C LEU A 4 -3.02 1.31 -8.42
N GLU A 5 -1.83 1.55 -8.95
CA GLU A 5 -1.29 0.77 -10.06
C GLU A 5 0.19 0.50 -9.87
N PHE A 6 0.59 -0.76 -10.07
CA PHE A 6 1.98 -1.17 -10.03
C PHE A 6 2.68 -0.79 -11.34
N THR A 7 3.66 0.12 -11.29
CA THR A 7 4.57 0.35 -12.43
C THR A 7 5.78 -0.57 -12.41
N TRP A 8 6.02 -1.22 -11.27
CA TRP A 8 7.07 -2.23 -11.09
C TRP A 8 6.57 -3.33 -10.15
N LEU A 9 6.93 -4.56 -10.48
CA LEU A 9 6.78 -5.76 -9.65
C LEU A 9 8.00 -6.65 -9.85
N PRO A 10 8.35 -7.49 -8.86
CA PRO A 10 9.36 -8.53 -9.04
C PRO A 10 9.04 -9.46 -10.20
N GLN A 11 10.06 -10.12 -10.75
CA GLN A 11 9.86 -11.12 -11.80
C GLN A 11 8.86 -12.19 -11.33
N HIS A 12 8.07 -12.70 -12.28
CA HIS A 12 7.01 -13.69 -12.02
C HIS A 12 5.89 -13.20 -11.09
N SER A 13 5.63 -11.89 -11.03
CA SER A 13 4.47 -11.33 -10.34
C SER A 13 3.60 -10.51 -11.30
N GLN A 14 2.29 -10.48 -11.07
CA GLN A 14 1.35 -9.65 -11.82
C GLN A 14 0.27 -9.06 -10.92
N PRO A 15 -0.31 -7.89 -11.28
CA PRO A 15 -1.48 -7.36 -10.60
C PRO A 15 -2.63 -8.37 -10.60
N SER A 16 -3.35 -8.48 -9.49
CA SER A 16 -4.46 -9.43 -9.31
C SER A 16 -5.77 -8.78 -8.89
N GLY A 17 -5.74 -7.57 -8.34
CA GLY A 17 -6.96 -6.90 -7.91
C GLY A 17 -6.74 -5.50 -7.36
N PHE A 18 -7.86 -4.80 -7.15
CA PHE A 18 -7.92 -3.54 -6.44
C PHE A 18 -9.16 -3.51 -5.53
N SER A 19 -9.12 -2.65 -4.52
CA SER A 19 -10.23 -2.39 -3.62
C SER A 19 -10.33 -0.91 -3.32
N VAL A 20 -11.56 -0.46 -3.08
CA VAL A 20 -11.86 0.84 -2.50
C VAL A 20 -12.89 0.57 -1.42
N PHE A 21 -12.57 0.87 -0.18
CA PHE A 21 -13.44 0.69 0.97
C PHE A 21 -13.48 1.97 1.78
N GLY A 22 -14.59 2.28 2.43
CA GLY A 22 -14.65 3.43 3.30
C GLY A 22 -16.03 3.63 3.90
N THR A 23 -16.06 4.39 4.98
CA THR A 23 -17.28 4.77 5.72
C THR A 23 -17.69 6.21 5.44
N THR A 24 -16.71 7.09 5.24
CA THR A 24 -16.91 8.50 4.86
C THR A 24 -15.93 8.89 3.74
N PRO A 25 -16.16 10.01 3.02
CA PRO A 25 -15.21 10.50 2.01
C PRO A 25 -13.79 10.79 2.55
N GLU A 26 -13.66 11.04 3.85
CA GLU A 26 -12.39 11.26 4.56
C GLU A 26 -11.76 9.96 5.08
N GLN A 27 -12.54 8.87 5.14
CA GLN A 27 -12.14 7.56 5.64
C GLN A 27 -12.22 6.52 4.52
N VAL A 28 -11.49 6.78 3.43
CA VAL A 28 -11.42 5.89 2.28
C VAL A 28 -10.09 5.18 2.24
N ASP A 29 -10.10 3.85 2.27
CA ASP A 29 -8.95 3.01 2.06
C ASP A 29 -8.95 2.50 0.61
N VAL A 30 -7.79 2.57 -0.03
CA VAL A 30 -7.60 2.02 -1.39
C VAL A 30 -6.55 0.94 -1.35
N GLY A 31 -6.82 -0.17 -2.02
CA GLY A 31 -5.94 -1.33 -2.06
C GLY A 31 -5.63 -1.78 -3.48
N ALA A 32 -4.45 -2.35 -3.67
CA ALA A 32 -4.07 -3.12 -4.84
C ALA A 32 -3.31 -4.37 -4.42
N THR A 33 -3.52 -5.47 -5.14
CA THR A 33 -2.83 -6.73 -4.89
C THR A 33 -2.10 -7.21 -6.12
N ALA A 34 -1.00 -7.91 -5.91
CA ALA A 34 -0.28 -8.65 -6.94
C ALA A 34 -0.06 -10.09 -6.47
N GLN A 35 -0.04 -11.04 -7.40
CA GLN A 35 0.17 -12.45 -7.13
C GLN A 35 1.36 -12.99 -7.93
N THR A 36 1.95 -14.08 -7.45
CA THR A 36 2.99 -14.83 -8.16
C THR A 36 2.42 -15.62 -9.34
N ILE A 37 3.30 -15.95 -10.29
CA ILE A 37 3.01 -16.75 -11.49
C ILE A 37 3.96 -17.97 -11.51
N PRO A 38 3.44 -19.21 -11.49
CA PRO A 38 2.02 -19.56 -11.36
C PRO A 38 1.46 -19.17 -9.98
N PRO A 39 0.13 -18.99 -9.86
CA PRO A 39 -0.50 -18.65 -8.59
C PRO A 39 -0.18 -19.69 -7.52
N THR A 40 0.32 -19.27 -6.37
CA THR A 40 0.54 -20.13 -5.21
C THR A 40 -0.47 -19.80 -4.11
N LEU A 41 -0.59 -20.69 -3.11
CA LEU A 41 -1.36 -20.43 -1.89
C LEU A 41 -0.68 -19.39 -0.97
N GLN A 42 0.58 -19.03 -1.25
CA GLN A 42 1.29 -18.01 -0.48
C GLN A 42 0.73 -16.62 -0.81
N GLN A 43 0.60 -15.80 0.23
CA GLN A 43 0.08 -14.45 0.11
C GLN A 43 0.94 -13.64 -0.85
N GLY A 44 0.32 -13.06 -1.87
CA GLY A 44 0.97 -12.14 -2.79
C GLY A 44 1.30 -10.80 -2.11
N VAL A 45 1.66 -9.80 -2.91
CA VAL A 45 1.87 -8.44 -2.42
C VAL A 45 0.52 -7.76 -2.26
N SER A 46 0.35 -7.04 -1.16
CA SER A 46 -0.73 -6.06 -0.99
C SER A 46 -0.15 -4.67 -0.78
N VAL A 47 -0.77 -3.69 -1.43
CA VAL A 47 -0.48 -2.27 -1.28
C VAL A 47 -1.76 -1.60 -0.84
N ASN A 48 -1.75 -0.92 0.29
CA ASN A 48 -2.90 -0.17 0.79
C ASN A 48 -2.50 1.27 1.05
N ILE A 49 -3.39 2.21 0.73
CA ILE A 49 -3.35 3.54 1.32
C ILE A 49 -4.52 3.64 2.28
N ARG A 50 -4.22 3.83 3.56
CA ARG A 50 -5.22 3.94 4.61
C ARG A 50 -4.98 5.13 5.54
N SER A 51 -6.04 5.54 6.20
CA SER A 51 -5.94 6.49 7.31
C SER A 51 -5.52 5.75 8.57
N ARG A 52 -4.58 6.30 9.33
CA ARG A 52 -4.12 5.69 10.59
C ARG A 52 -4.57 6.53 11.79
N ASP A 53 -5.04 5.87 12.85
CA ASP A 53 -5.39 6.55 14.09
C ASP A 53 -4.12 7.18 14.71
N PRO A 54 -4.07 8.51 14.91
CA PRO A 54 -2.94 9.18 15.54
C PRO A 54 -2.56 8.62 16.92
N ARG A 55 -3.50 7.95 17.60
CA ARG A 55 -3.29 7.33 18.92
C ARG A 55 -2.44 6.07 18.88
N GLU A 56 -2.27 5.44 17.72
CA GLU A 56 -1.47 4.21 17.61
C GLU A 56 0.04 4.45 17.66
N GLY A 57 0.50 5.70 17.68
CA GLY A 57 1.92 6.08 17.63
C GLY A 57 2.60 5.62 16.31
N PRO A 58 3.82 6.06 15.97
CA PRO A 58 4.51 5.52 14.80
C PRO A 58 4.71 4.00 14.95
N PRO A 59 4.63 3.22 13.87
CA PRO A 59 4.94 1.79 13.96
C PRO A 59 6.40 1.63 14.41
N GLY A 60 6.70 0.60 15.19
CA GLY A 60 8.09 0.20 15.41
C GLY A 60 8.65 -0.36 14.11
N GLY A 61 9.91 -0.10 13.79
CA GLY A 61 10.53 -0.63 12.57
C GLY A 61 11.89 -0.03 12.25
N GLU A 62 12.58 -0.65 11.30
CA GLU A 62 13.82 -0.12 10.75
C GLU A 62 13.51 1.08 9.83
N PRO A 63 14.23 2.21 9.96
CA PRO A 63 14.00 3.36 9.11
C PRO A 63 14.42 3.06 7.67
N VAL A 64 13.54 3.39 6.72
CA VAL A 64 13.79 3.23 5.28
C VAL A 64 13.34 4.48 4.52
N THR A 65 13.96 4.77 3.38
CA THR A 65 13.57 5.93 2.56
C THR A 65 12.80 5.47 1.32
N VAL A 66 11.64 6.08 1.09
CA VAL A 66 10.79 5.81 -0.08
C VAL A 66 10.39 7.15 -0.69
N ARG A 67 10.73 7.40 -1.95
CA ARG A 67 10.46 8.67 -2.66
C ARG A 67 10.88 9.93 -1.88
N GLY A 68 11.99 9.87 -1.15
CA GLY A 68 12.47 10.98 -0.32
C GLY A 68 11.67 11.21 0.97
N LYS A 69 10.69 10.34 1.28
CA LYS A 69 9.95 10.32 2.54
C LYS A 69 10.52 9.22 3.45
N GLN A 70 10.50 9.48 4.76
CA GLN A 70 10.87 8.50 5.76
C GLN A 70 9.72 7.49 5.92
N GLY A 71 10.04 6.22 5.79
CA GLY A 71 9.18 5.09 6.09
C GLY A 71 9.81 4.17 7.13
N LEU A 72 9.11 3.10 7.43
CA LEU A 72 9.46 2.10 8.42
C LEU A 72 9.24 0.71 7.84
N PHE A 73 10.18 -0.19 8.06
CA PHE A 73 10.08 -1.59 7.69
C PHE A 73 9.99 -2.46 8.94
N ILE A 74 9.00 -3.36 8.98
CA ILE A 74 8.81 -4.33 10.05
C ILE A 74 8.30 -5.65 9.49
N SER A 75 9.08 -6.72 9.62
CA SER A 75 8.63 -8.11 9.38
C SER A 75 7.86 -8.34 8.06
N GLY A 76 8.33 -7.78 6.94
CA GLY A 76 7.68 -7.95 5.63
C GLY A 76 6.56 -6.93 5.34
N GLU A 77 6.48 -5.88 6.16
CA GLU A 77 5.63 -4.71 5.96
C GLU A 77 6.48 -3.45 5.87
N LEU A 78 6.17 -2.61 4.90
CA LEU A 78 6.74 -1.29 4.68
C LEU A 78 5.63 -0.25 4.82
N SER A 79 5.81 0.72 5.71
CA SER A 79 4.83 1.78 5.96
C SER A 79 5.48 3.16 5.75
N VAL A 80 4.85 4.00 4.92
CA VAL A 80 5.35 5.33 4.55
C VAL A 80 4.23 6.34 4.72
N GLU A 81 4.47 7.40 5.48
CA GLU A 81 3.50 8.49 5.62
C GLU A 81 3.51 9.37 4.36
N LEU A 82 2.39 9.37 3.62
CA LEU A 82 2.22 10.19 2.42
C LEU A 82 1.85 11.62 2.79
N GLU A 83 0.91 11.77 3.71
CA GLU A 83 0.38 13.01 4.27
C GLU A 83 0.07 12.76 5.75
N PRO A 84 -0.04 13.79 6.61
CA PRO A 84 -0.34 13.59 8.03
C PRO A 84 -1.54 12.66 8.25
N GLY A 85 -1.30 11.50 8.87
CA GLY A 85 -2.34 10.49 9.14
C GLY A 85 -2.71 9.59 7.95
N ARG A 86 -2.06 9.74 6.79
CA ARG A 86 -2.29 8.95 5.57
C ARG A 86 -1.07 8.12 5.21
N TRP A 87 -1.22 6.81 5.24
CA TRP A 87 -0.10 5.89 5.14
C TRP A 87 -0.22 4.98 3.92
N LEU A 88 0.86 4.84 3.18
CA LEU A 88 1.08 3.78 2.20
C LEU A 88 1.70 2.59 2.92
N GLU A 89 1.04 1.44 2.84
CA GLU A 89 1.51 0.18 3.40
C GLU A 89 1.71 -0.83 2.29
N VAL A 90 2.90 -1.41 2.20
CA VAL A 90 3.24 -2.49 1.26
C VAL A 90 3.60 -3.73 2.09
N ARG A 91 2.88 -4.82 1.87
CA ARG A 91 3.07 -6.07 2.61
C ARG A 91 3.27 -7.23 1.66
N GLY A 92 4.17 -8.13 2.00
CA GLY A 92 4.33 -9.39 1.27
C GLY A 92 5.57 -10.17 1.70
N PRO A 93 5.68 -11.43 1.29
CA PRO A 93 6.84 -12.29 1.58
C PRO A 93 8.03 -11.95 0.65
N LEU A 94 8.41 -10.67 0.59
CA LEU A 94 9.49 -10.16 -0.25
C LEU A 94 10.60 -9.55 0.61
N SER A 95 11.76 -9.31 -0.02
CA SER A 95 12.84 -8.58 0.65
C SER A 95 12.43 -7.13 0.93
N GLN A 96 13.06 -6.51 1.93
CA GLN A 96 12.86 -5.08 2.20
C GLN A 96 13.08 -4.22 0.95
N GLN A 97 14.10 -4.53 0.15
CA GLN A 97 14.42 -3.81 -1.08
C GLN A 97 13.28 -3.92 -2.10
N ASP A 98 12.74 -5.12 -2.31
CA ASP A 98 11.61 -5.30 -3.23
C ASP A 98 10.37 -4.52 -2.77
N LEU A 99 10.07 -4.50 -1.47
CA LEU A 99 8.94 -3.70 -0.96
C LEU A 99 9.19 -2.20 -1.18
N VAL A 100 10.42 -1.73 -0.99
CA VAL A 100 10.82 -0.35 -1.28
C VAL A 100 10.66 -0.03 -2.77
N ASP A 101 11.05 -0.93 -3.66
CA ASP A 101 10.92 -0.74 -5.11
C ASP A 101 9.45 -0.75 -5.55
N ILE A 102 8.60 -1.60 -4.96
CA ILE A 102 7.15 -1.56 -5.16
C ILE A 102 6.57 -0.23 -4.68
N ALA A 103 6.96 0.23 -3.48
CA ALA A 103 6.49 1.50 -2.95
C ALA A 103 6.97 2.69 -3.78
N ASN A 104 8.18 2.64 -4.35
CA ASN A 104 8.68 3.62 -5.31
C ASN A 104 7.96 3.55 -6.67
N GLY A 105 7.46 2.37 -7.06
CA GLY A 105 6.74 2.12 -8.31
C GLY A 105 5.21 2.20 -8.25
N ILE A 106 4.59 2.48 -7.10
CA ILE A 106 3.12 2.59 -7.05
C ILE A 106 2.61 3.93 -7.63
N ARG A 107 1.83 3.90 -8.70
CA ARG A 107 1.11 5.10 -9.16
C ARG A 107 -0.16 5.26 -8.35
N ILE A 108 -0.32 6.42 -7.73
CA ILE A 108 -1.48 6.75 -6.89
C ILE A 108 -2.42 7.64 -7.71
N GLY A 109 -3.64 7.15 -7.93
CA GLY A 109 -4.72 7.89 -8.56
C GLY A 109 -5.50 8.75 -7.56
N PRO A 110 -6.67 9.28 -7.95
CA PRO A 110 -7.53 10.04 -7.06
C PRO A 110 -7.93 9.23 -5.82
N LEU A 111 -7.84 9.85 -4.63
CA LEU A 111 -8.23 9.25 -3.35
C LEU A 111 -9.57 9.76 -2.81
N GLN A 112 -10.25 10.64 -3.57
CA GLN A 112 -11.54 11.21 -3.19
C GLN A 112 -12.67 10.48 -3.91
N TYR A 113 -13.54 9.86 -3.12
CA TYR A 113 -14.65 9.03 -3.62
C TYR A 113 -15.96 9.55 -3.02
N PRO A 114 -16.59 10.57 -3.65
CA PRO A 114 -17.72 11.29 -3.05
C PRO A 114 -19.01 10.46 -2.89
N TRP A 115 -19.07 9.28 -3.50
CA TRP A 115 -20.17 8.32 -3.38
C TRP A 115 -20.06 7.41 -2.14
N ILE A 116 -18.96 7.47 -1.39
CA ILE A 116 -18.80 6.71 -0.13
C ILE A 116 -19.56 7.42 1.00
N GLY A 117 -20.34 6.65 1.76
CA GLY A 117 -21.11 7.16 2.90
C GLY A 117 -22.45 7.82 2.54
N THR A 118 -22.86 7.82 1.27
CA THR A 118 -24.10 8.47 0.80
C THR A 118 -25.34 7.55 0.89
N ARG A 119 -25.46 6.74 1.94
CA ARG A 119 -26.63 5.86 2.15
C ARG A 119 -27.50 6.32 3.31
#